data_AF-A0A669DPV3-F1
#
_entry.id   AF-A0A669DPV3-F1
#
_cell.length_a   1.000
_cell.length_b   1.000
_cell.length_c   1.000
_cell.angle_alpha   90.00
_cell.angle_beta   90.00
_cell.angle_gamma   90.00
#
_symmetry.space_group_name_H-M   'P 1'
#
loop_
_entity.id
_entity.type
_entity.pdbx_description
1 polymer ?
#
loop_
_entity_poly.entity_id
_entity_poly.type
_entity_poly.pdbx_seq_one_letter_code
_entity_poly.pdbx_strand_id
1 'polypeptide(L)'
;MCLRTLGFVLVLFPGLFQAQGCDRPRLVHGNFLPRQETYSDRTKITYSCDNGYKPVVEGWWATSTCEHGKWSHEPQCIDESSCLPPTIPNGKYPENSNGWYEDGSRLRITCDGGFEHQNQITTTTCGNGKWSSAPVCERSMSACSAPPKIPHAVIIHGYQEVFAAGSEVQYECEDGYTAHTEKSVCIQGNWTPVPTCTYFCAVNTDDNPEYISVGTVYIENGEEKRVDCVKPSRFSLEHYSKVRCINGRVEATKCCSRVEHAAVSVPL
;
A
#
# COMPACT_ATOMS: atom_id res chain seq x y z
N MET A 1 19.13 21.30 -72.37
CA MET A 1 18.74 21.22 -70.95
C MET A 1 18.52 19.76 -70.63
N CYS A 2 19.53 19.08 -70.06
CA CYS A 2 19.42 17.70 -69.59
C CYS A 2 19.57 17.73 -68.06
N LEU A 3 18.46 17.60 -67.33
CA LEU A 3 18.49 17.43 -65.89
C LEU A 3 18.95 15.99 -65.58
N ARG A 4 20.16 15.86 -65.00
CA ARG A 4 20.66 14.62 -64.41
C ARG A 4 20.00 14.47 -63.03
N THR A 5 19.05 13.55 -62.91
CA THR A 5 18.54 13.09 -61.61
C THR A 5 19.60 12.22 -60.94
N LEU A 6 20.25 12.76 -59.91
CA LEU A 6 21.12 12.00 -59.01
C LEU A 6 20.23 11.20 -58.04
N GLY A 7 20.16 9.88 -58.25
CA GLY A 7 19.51 8.97 -57.31
C GLY A 7 20.35 8.83 -56.04
N PHE A 8 19.83 9.32 -54.91
CA PHE A 8 20.38 9.03 -53.59
C PHE A 8 19.97 7.61 -53.19
N VAL A 9 20.94 6.70 -53.14
CA VAL A 9 20.78 5.40 -52.50
C VAL A 9 20.76 5.65 -50.98
N LEU A 10 19.57 5.57 -50.37
CA LEU A 10 19.44 5.52 -48.91
C LEU A 10 20.00 4.18 -48.44
N VAL A 11 21.28 4.19 -48.05
CA VAL A 11 21.90 3.08 -47.34
C VAL A 11 21.30 3.07 -45.93
N LEU A 12 20.25 2.25 -45.76
CA LEU A 12 19.76 1.87 -44.44
C LEU A 12 20.89 1.09 -43.75
N PHE A 13 21.70 1.77 -42.94
CA PHE A 13 22.51 1.08 -41.96
C PHE A 13 21.52 0.37 -41.03
N PRO A 14 21.50 -0.98 -40.98
CA PRO A 14 20.78 -1.66 -39.93
C PRO A 14 21.46 -1.18 -38.66
N GLY A 15 20.73 -0.44 -37.83
CA GLY A 15 21.21 -0.07 -36.51
C GLY A 15 21.72 -1.36 -35.87
N LEU A 16 23.02 -1.38 -35.57
CA LEU A 16 23.55 -2.35 -34.63
C LEU A 16 22.69 -2.18 -33.37
N PHE A 17 21.75 -3.10 -33.14
CA PHE A 17 21.34 -3.44 -31.79
C PHE A 17 22.64 -3.92 -31.14
N GLN A 18 23.36 -3.01 -30.48
CA GLN A 18 24.45 -3.40 -29.61
C GLN A 18 23.80 -4.31 -28.56
N ALA A 19 24.02 -5.61 -28.70
CA ALA A 19 23.69 -6.56 -27.66
C ALA A 19 24.34 -6.02 -26.38
N GLN A 20 23.50 -5.68 -25.39
CA GLN A 20 23.92 -5.01 -24.18
C GLN A 20 24.64 -6.06 -23.31
N GLY A 21 25.92 -6.25 -23.61
CA GLY A 21 26.81 -7.17 -22.91
C GLY A 21 27.49 -6.48 -21.73
N CYS A 22 28.10 -7.29 -20.86
CA CYS A 22 28.81 -6.81 -19.68
C CYS A 22 30.31 -6.77 -19.96
N ASP A 23 30.97 -5.76 -19.42
CA ASP A 23 32.43 -5.70 -19.37
C ASP A 23 32.97 -6.67 -18.32
N ARG A 24 34.24 -7.03 -18.48
CA ARG A 24 34.99 -7.84 -17.52
C ARG A 24 34.90 -7.26 -16.11
N PRO A 25 34.43 -8.04 -15.12
CA PRO A 25 34.29 -7.56 -13.75
C PRO A 25 35.67 -7.30 -13.12
N ARG A 26 35.73 -6.32 -12.23
CA ARG A 26 36.96 -5.99 -11.49
C ARG A 26 36.97 -6.72 -10.14
N LEU A 27 37.45 -7.96 -10.17
CA LEU A 27 37.58 -8.79 -8.96
C LEU A 27 39.01 -8.75 -8.41
N VAL A 28 39.21 -8.10 -7.26
CA VAL A 28 40.46 -8.10 -6.50
C VAL A 28 40.39 -9.22 -5.46
N HIS A 29 41.51 -9.87 -5.14
CA HIS A 29 41.58 -10.99 -4.18
C HIS A 29 40.68 -12.19 -4.56
N GLY A 30 40.60 -12.49 -5.86
CA GLY A 30 39.80 -13.60 -6.34
C GLY A 30 40.02 -13.92 -7.80
N ASN A 31 39.32 -14.96 -8.24
CA ASN A 31 39.40 -15.50 -9.59
C ASN A 31 37.99 -15.82 -10.10
N PHE A 32 37.75 -15.63 -11.39
CA PHE A 32 36.47 -15.96 -12.04
C PHE A 32 36.65 -16.69 -13.37
N LEU A 33 35.61 -17.42 -13.77
CA LEU A 33 35.53 -18.22 -14.98
C LEU A 33 34.14 -18.07 -15.65
N PRO A 34 34.04 -18.08 -16.99
CA PRO A 34 35.16 -18.00 -17.94
C PRO A 34 35.80 -16.60 -17.91
N ARG A 35 37.10 -16.50 -18.20
CA ARG A 35 37.80 -15.21 -18.33
C ARG A 35 37.67 -14.67 -19.74
N GLN A 36 36.95 -13.56 -19.89
CA GLN A 36 36.73 -12.86 -21.16
C GLN A 36 36.77 -11.34 -20.90
N GLU A 37 37.03 -10.55 -21.94
CA GLU A 37 36.97 -9.07 -21.82
C GLU A 37 35.53 -8.54 -21.88
N THR A 38 34.65 -9.25 -22.58
CA THR A 38 33.23 -8.90 -22.73
C THR A 38 32.37 -10.16 -22.66
N TYR A 39 31.13 -10.00 -22.20
CA TYR A 39 30.19 -11.10 -21.96
C TYR A 39 28.85 -10.77 -22.62
N SER A 40 28.30 -11.70 -23.40
CA SER A 40 26.94 -11.55 -23.92
C SER A 40 25.91 -11.54 -22.80
N ASP A 41 24.75 -10.93 -23.04
CA ASP A 41 23.61 -11.00 -22.13
C ASP A 41 23.26 -12.46 -21.78
N ARG A 42 22.85 -12.67 -20.52
CA ARG A 42 22.61 -13.97 -19.86
C ARG A 42 23.84 -14.85 -19.65
N THR A 43 25.05 -14.38 -19.96
CA THR A 43 26.27 -15.15 -19.65
C THR A 43 26.50 -15.17 -18.14
N LYS A 44 26.74 -16.36 -17.61
CA LYS A 44 27.02 -16.58 -16.18
C LYS A 44 28.51 -16.77 -15.96
N ILE A 45 29.06 -16.04 -14.99
CA ILE A 45 30.39 -16.29 -14.47
C ILE A 45 30.31 -16.95 -13.10
N THR A 46 31.34 -17.71 -12.78
CA THR A 46 31.58 -18.29 -11.45
C THR A 46 32.85 -17.70 -10.90
N TYR A 47 32.84 -17.27 -9.65
CA TYR A 47 34.00 -16.67 -9.00
C TYR A 47 34.20 -17.18 -7.57
N SER A 48 35.46 -17.15 -7.13
CA SER A 48 35.88 -17.50 -5.78
C SER A 48 36.94 -16.51 -5.31
N CYS A 49 37.08 -16.38 -3.99
CA CYS A 49 38.03 -15.48 -3.39
C CYS A 49 39.30 -16.21 -2.95
N ASP A 50 40.39 -15.45 -2.83
CA ASP A 50 41.65 -15.94 -2.30
C ASP A 50 41.54 -16.15 -0.79
N ASN A 51 42.47 -16.90 -0.18
CA ASN A 51 42.45 -17.17 1.27
C ASN A 51 42.42 -15.87 2.10
N GLY A 52 41.57 -15.83 3.13
CA GLY A 52 41.34 -14.64 3.94
C GLY A 52 40.25 -13.72 3.38
N TYR A 53 39.66 -14.07 2.22
CA TYR A 53 38.56 -13.35 1.59
C TYR A 53 37.39 -14.28 1.28
N LYS A 54 36.20 -13.70 1.18
CA LYS A 54 34.97 -14.39 0.80
C LYS A 54 34.08 -13.55 -0.12
N PRO A 55 33.19 -14.16 -0.90
CA PRO A 55 32.19 -13.44 -1.69
C PRO A 55 31.22 -12.64 -0.82
N VAL A 56 30.61 -11.58 -1.39
CA VAL A 56 29.49 -10.84 -0.75
C VAL A 56 28.16 -11.60 -0.83
N VAL A 57 28.21 -12.91 -0.62
CA VAL A 57 27.08 -13.84 -0.55
C VAL A 57 27.48 -15.03 0.32
N GLU A 58 26.51 -15.78 0.83
CA GLU A 58 26.78 -16.99 1.60
C GLU A 58 27.45 -18.08 0.73
N GLY A 59 28.60 -18.58 1.18
CA GLY A 59 29.38 -19.63 0.50
C GLY A 59 30.84 -19.25 0.24
N TRP A 60 31.64 -20.22 -0.23
CA TRP A 60 33.06 -20.02 -0.56
C TRP A 60 33.30 -19.62 -2.03
N TRP A 61 32.24 -19.66 -2.84
CA TRP A 61 32.21 -19.26 -4.24
C TRP A 61 30.82 -18.71 -4.57
N ALA A 62 30.72 -18.00 -5.68
CA ALA A 62 29.50 -17.33 -6.09
C ALA A 62 29.40 -17.25 -7.62
N THR A 63 28.24 -16.83 -8.12
CA THR A 63 28.02 -16.69 -9.55
C THR A 63 27.26 -15.44 -9.87
N SER A 64 27.71 -14.68 -10.86
CA SER A 64 27.00 -13.50 -11.34
C SER A 64 26.59 -13.68 -12.79
N THR A 65 25.41 -13.17 -13.16
CA THR A 65 24.86 -13.28 -14.51
C THR A 65 24.85 -11.90 -15.15
N CYS A 66 25.29 -11.79 -16.39
CA CYS A 66 25.14 -10.56 -17.15
C CYS A 66 23.67 -10.39 -17.55
N GLU A 67 23.05 -9.29 -17.15
CA GLU A 67 21.65 -8.98 -17.39
C GLU A 67 21.56 -7.55 -17.92
N HIS A 68 21.24 -7.41 -19.21
CA HIS A 68 21.05 -6.13 -19.89
C HIS A 68 22.26 -5.18 -19.71
N GLY A 69 23.47 -5.73 -19.82
CA GLY A 69 24.73 -4.99 -19.71
C GLY A 69 25.19 -4.69 -18.28
N LYS A 70 24.54 -5.26 -17.26
CA LYS A 70 24.99 -5.18 -15.86
C LYS A 70 25.08 -6.56 -15.25
N TRP A 71 26.05 -6.77 -14.37
CA TRP A 71 26.10 -7.98 -13.56
C TRP A 71 24.94 -8.01 -12.57
N SER A 72 24.29 -9.16 -12.39
CA SER A 72 23.17 -9.38 -11.46
C SER A 72 23.53 -8.97 -10.02
N HIS A 73 24.80 -9.12 -9.69
CA HIS A 73 25.47 -8.47 -8.56
C HIS A 73 26.94 -8.26 -8.94
N GLU A 74 27.53 -7.17 -8.48
CA GLU A 74 28.94 -6.90 -8.75
C GLU A 74 29.81 -7.97 -8.06
N PRO A 75 30.65 -8.73 -8.80
CA PRO A 75 31.53 -9.72 -8.20
C PRO A 75 32.57 -9.04 -7.30
N GLN A 76 32.52 -9.34 -6.02
CA GLN A 76 33.38 -8.73 -5.00
C GLN A 76 33.87 -9.77 -4.01
N CYS A 77 35.12 -9.60 -3.57
CA CYS A 77 35.74 -10.35 -2.48
C CYS A 77 36.02 -9.39 -1.33
N ILE A 78 35.53 -9.74 -0.15
CA ILE A 78 35.67 -8.97 1.10
C ILE A 78 36.44 -9.80 2.11
N ASP A 79 37.03 -9.15 3.12
CA ASP A 79 37.74 -9.85 4.18
C ASP A 79 36.82 -10.87 4.87
N GLU A 80 37.34 -12.05 5.23
CA GLU A 80 36.57 -13.08 5.92
C GLU A 80 35.92 -12.59 7.23
N SER A 81 36.55 -11.61 7.90
CA SER A 81 36.05 -10.95 9.11
C SER A 81 34.90 -9.96 8.86
N SER A 82 34.65 -9.57 7.61
CA SER A 82 33.55 -8.68 7.24
C SER A 82 32.21 -9.42 7.22
N CYS A 83 31.13 -8.76 7.59
CA CYS A 83 29.79 -9.36 7.67
C CYS A 83 28.94 -9.03 6.45
N LEU A 84 28.15 -10.01 6.02
CA LEU A 84 27.05 -9.78 5.09
C LEU A 84 25.89 -9.06 5.81
N PRO A 85 25.00 -8.35 5.09
CA PRO A 85 23.84 -7.72 5.69
C PRO A 85 22.98 -8.71 6.49
N PRO A 86 22.63 -8.42 7.75
CA PRO A 86 21.82 -9.32 8.56
C PRO A 86 20.36 -9.31 8.10
N THR A 87 19.71 -10.47 8.06
CA THR A 87 18.26 -10.54 7.84
C THR A 87 17.53 -10.32 9.17
N ILE A 88 16.80 -9.21 9.29
CA ILE A 88 16.00 -8.88 10.48
C ILE A 88 14.52 -8.78 10.10
N PRO A 89 13.70 -9.83 10.34
CA PRO A 89 12.27 -9.76 10.09
C PRO A 89 11.61 -8.64 10.90
N ASN A 90 10.73 -7.86 10.26
CA ASN A 90 10.02 -6.72 10.87
C ASN A 90 10.94 -5.67 11.50
N GLY A 91 12.16 -5.53 10.97
CA GLY A 91 13.14 -4.56 11.43
C GLY A 91 13.93 -3.94 10.29
N LYS A 92 14.43 -2.74 10.53
CA LYS A 92 15.14 -1.91 9.55
C LYS A 92 16.41 -1.35 10.15
N TYR A 93 17.40 -1.14 9.30
CA TYR A 93 18.65 -0.48 9.65
C TYR A 93 19.20 0.28 8.44
N PRO A 94 20.08 1.26 8.62
CA PRO A 94 20.73 1.95 7.51
C PRO A 94 21.59 0.95 6.71
N GLU A 95 21.18 0.70 5.46
CA GLU A 95 21.95 -0.13 4.55
C GLU A 95 23.29 0.53 4.23
N ASN A 96 24.36 -0.27 4.15
CA ASN A 96 25.64 0.21 3.67
C ASN A 96 25.65 0.19 2.14
N SER A 97 26.10 1.28 1.51
CA SER A 97 26.17 1.39 0.04
C SER A 97 27.05 0.32 -0.60
N ASN A 98 28.00 -0.23 0.16
CA ASN A 98 28.89 -1.30 -0.30
C ASN A 98 28.24 -2.68 -0.26
N GLY A 99 27.09 -2.85 0.41
CA GLY A 99 26.39 -4.13 0.53
C GLY A 99 27.01 -5.13 1.53
N TRP A 100 27.97 -4.70 2.36
CA TRP A 100 28.62 -5.50 3.41
C TRP A 100 29.13 -4.60 4.54
N TYR A 101 29.64 -5.17 5.63
CA TYR A 101 30.05 -4.44 6.84
C TYR A 101 31.44 -4.88 7.32
N GLU A 102 32.35 -3.94 7.57
CA GLU A 102 33.68 -4.23 8.12
C GLU A 102 33.59 -4.81 9.54
N ASP A 103 34.61 -5.56 9.95
CA ASP A 103 34.75 -6.04 11.32
C ASP A 103 34.69 -4.86 12.32
N GLY A 104 33.94 -5.04 13.41
CA GLY A 104 33.66 -3.99 14.38
C GLY A 104 32.51 -3.04 14.00
N SER A 105 31.94 -3.13 12.79
CA SER A 105 30.76 -2.35 12.40
C SER A 105 29.59 -2.57 13.35
N ARG A 106 28.88 -1.50 13.71
CA ARG A 106 27.74 -1.53 14.63
C ARG A 106 26.48 -1.07 13.92
N LEU A 107 25.45 -1.90 13.93
CA LEU A 107 24.14 -1.57 13.41
C LEU A 107 23.16 -1.34 14.55
N ARG A 108 22.37 -0.26 14.43
CA ARG A 108 21.19 -0.03 15.27
C ARG A 108 19.95 -0.40 14.47
N ILE A 109 19.22 -1.37 14.98
CA ILE A 109 18.00 -1.88 14.38
C ILE A 109 16.82 -1.08 14.94
N THR A 110 15.85 -0.79 14.07
CA THR A 110 14.56 -0.19 14.41
C THR A 110 13.46 -1.15 13.98
N CYS A 111 12.61 -1.58 14.90
CA CYS A 111 11.49 -2.45 14.56
C CYS A 111 10.38 -1.69 13.79
N ASP A 112 9.69 -2.41 12.91
CA ASP A 112 8.52 -1.92 12.19
C ASP A 112 7.35 -1.63 13.15
N GLY A 113 6.39 -0.83 12.67
CA GLY A 113 5.20 -0.48 13.45
C GLY A 113 4.45 -1.73 13.93
N GLY A 114 4.16 -1.79 15.23
CA GLY A 114 3.50 -2.95 15.85
C GLY A 114 4.46 -4.04 16.31
N PHE A 115 5.77 -3.86 16.13
CA PHE A 115 6.82 -4.73 16.64
C PHE A 115 7.72 -3.99 17.63
N GLU A 116 8.34 -4.74 18.55
CA GLU A 116 9.23 -4.23 19.58
C GLU A 116 10.45 -5.15 19.77
N HIS A 117 11.54 -4.58 20.28
CA HIS A 117 12.77 -5.32 20.51
C HIS A 117 12.61 -6.30 21.67
N GLN A 118 12.91 -7.58 21.41
CA GLN A 118 13.02 -8.56 22.47
C GLN A 118 14.19 -8.18 23.41
N ASN A 119 13.95 -8.23 24.73
CA ASN A 119 14.96 -7.97 25.77
C ASN A 119 15.69 -6.61 25.63
N GLN A 120 15.10 -5.62 24.97
CA GLN A 120 15.67 -4.27 24.75
C GLN A 120 17.00 -4.25 23.97
N ILE A 121 17.35 -5.35 23.26
CA ILE A 121 18.55 -5.40 22.43
C ILE A 121 18.26 -4.68 21.12
N THR A 122 18.89 -3.53 20.92
CA THR A 122 18.66 -2.68 19.73
C THR A 122 19.83 -2.63 18.76
N THR A 123 20.99 -3.18 19.14
CA THR A 123 22.22 -3.09 18.36
C THR A 123 22.88 -4.43 18.17
N THR A 124 23.54 -4.60 17.02
CA THR A 124 24.36 -5.76 16.70
C THR A 124 25.72 -5.31 16.20
N THR A 125 26.76 -6.10 16.48
CA THR A 125 28.14 -5.79 16.08
C THR A 125 28.66 -6.89 15.18
N CYS A 126 29.29 -6.51 14.07
CA CYS A 126 30.01 -7.43 13.19
C CYS A 126 31.31 -7.83 13.88
N GLY A 127 31.56 -9.13 14.02
CA GLY A 127 32.76 -9.69 14.63
C GLY A 127 33.14 -11.00 13.95
N ASN A 128 34.33 -11.07 13.37
CA ASN A 128 34.86 -12.26 12.70
C ASN A 128 33.87 -12.87 11.68
N GLY A 129 33.28 -11.99 10.86
CA GLY A 129 32.39 -12.38 9.77
C GLY A 129 30.97 -12.76 10.20
N LYS A 130 30.63 -12.61 11.49
CA LYS A 130 29.32 -12.92 12.05
C LYS A 130 28.79 -11.78 12.91
N TRP A 131 27.47 -11.64 12.94
CA TRP A 131 26.80 -10.72 13.85
C TRP A 131 26.71 -11.31 15.26
N SER A 132 27.03 -10.54 16.29
CA SER A 132 27.08 -11.00 17.68
C SER A 132 25.74 -11.54 18.18
N SER A 133 24.70 -10.71 18.08
CA SER A 133 23.31 -11.02 18.42
C SER A 133 22.45 -10.08 17.60
N ALA A 134 21.67 -10.62 16.66
CA ALA A 134 20.74 -9.83 15.88
C ALA A 134 19.54 -9.46 16.77
N PRO A 135 19.19 -8.17 16.92
CA PRO A 135 17.91 -7.77 17.50
C PRO A 135 16.75 -8.51 16.85
N VAL A 136 15.90 -9.11 17.67
CA VAL A 136 14.65 -9.73 17.21
C VAL A 136 13.52 -8.74 17.43
N CYS A 137 12.74 -8.50 16.38
CA CYS A 137 11.53 -7.69 16.44
C CYS A 137 10.32 -8.61 16.60
N GLU A 138 9.74 -8.62 17.80
CA GLU A 138 8.57 -9.42 18.14
C GLU A 138 7.31 -8.57 18.12
N ARG A 139 6.15 -9.17 17.83
CA ARG A 139 4.88 -8.46 17.80
C ARG A 139 4.60 -7.88 19.19
N SER A 140 4.37 -6.57 19.26
CA SER A 140 4.04 -5.92 20.53
C SER A 140 2.69 -6.42 21.05
N MET A 141 2.57 -6.58 22.36
CA MET A 141 1.31 -6.93 23.00
C MET A 141 0.23 -5.85 22.82
N SER A 142 0.64 -4.61 22.57
CA SER A 142 -0.25 -3.48 22.29
C SER A 142 -0.64 -3.33 20.82
N ALA A 143 -0.05 -4.14 19.93
CA ALA A 143 -0.35 -4.11 18.51
C ALA A 143 -1.65 -4.85 18.20
N CYS A 144 -2.44 -4.28 17.29
CA CYS A 144 -3.64 -4.92 16.78
C CYS A 144 -3.30 -5.84 15.62
N SER A 145 -4.09 -6.91 15.46
CA SER A 145 -4.08 -7.71 14.24
C SER A 145 -4.82 -6.98 13.12
N ALA A 146 -4.92 -7.59 11.94
CA ALA A 146 -5.74 -7.09 10.86
C ALA A 146 -7.15 -6.66 11.35
N PRO A 147 -7.64 -5.47 10.97
CA PRO A 147 -8.96 -4.99 11.31
C PRO A 147 -10.05 -5.97 10.85
N PRO A 148 -11.17 -6.06 11.57
CA PRO A 148 -12.23 -7.00 11.22
C PRO A 148 -12.87 -6.58 9.89
N LYS A 149 -13.22 -7.59 9.08
CA LYS A 149 -14.00 -7.37 7.87
C LYS A 149 -15.44 -7.07 8.26
N ILE A 150 -15.98 -5.99 7.71
CA ILE A 150 -17.38 -5.61 7.89
C ILE A 150 -18.14 -5.81 6.57
N PRO A 151 -19.41 -6.23 6.59
CA PRO A 151 -20.23 -6.33 5.38
C PRO A 151 -20.40 -4.96 4.73
N HIS A 152 -20.46 -4.94 3.40
CA HIS A 152 -20.67 -3.73 2.61
C HIS A 152 -19.66 -2.62 2.86
N ALA A 153 -18.42 -2.97 3.19
CA ALA A 153 -17.35 -1.99 3.29
C ALA A 153 -15.98 -2.58 2.96
N VAL A 154 -15.09 -1.70 2.54
CA VAL A 154 -13.68 -1.99 2.26
C VAL A 154 -12.79 -1.06 3.07
N ILE A 155 -11.55 -1.48 3.34
CA ILE A 155 -10.54 -0.60 3.96
C ILE A 155 -9.73 0.03 2.83
N ILE A 156 -9.76 1.35 2.74
CA ILE A 156 -9.21 2.07 1.58
C ILE A 156 -7.75 2.50 1.75
N HIS A 157 -7.22 2.49 2.98
CA HIS A 157 -5.85 2.91 3.27
C HIS A 157 -5.16 2.04 4.31
N GLY A 158 -3.86 1.81 4.10
CA GLY A 158 -2.95 1.34 5.14
C GLY A 158 -3.18 -0.10 5.62
N TYR A 159 -3.77 -0.98 4.81
CA TYR A 159 -3.97 -2.38 5.20
C TYR A 159 -2.63 -3.08 5.48
N GLN A 160 -2.53 -3.69 6.67
CA GLN A 160 -1.39 -4.45 7.15
C GLN A 160 -1.90 -5.66 7.96
N GLU A 161 -1.04 -6.64 8.20
CA GLU A 161 -1.37 -7.77 9.08
C GLU A 161 -1.26 -7.40 10.58
N VAL A 162 -0.39 -6.44 10.89
CA VAL A 162 -0.10 -5.97 12.25
C VAL A 162 -0.09 -4.45 12.27
N PHE A 163 -0.78 -3.86 13.22
CA PHE A 163 -0.88 -2.41 13.38
C PHE A 163 -0.35 -1.97 14.75
N ALA A 164 0.48 -0.94 14.76
CA ALA A 164 0.92 -0.30 16.00
C ALA A 164 -0.26 0.28 16.79
N ALA A 165 -0.13 0.33 18.12
CA ALA A 165 -1.07 1.08 18.95
C ALA A 165 -1.16 2.54 18.48
N GLY A 166 -2.38 3.07 18.41
CA GLY A 166 -2.70 4.39 17.86
C GLY A 166 -2.89 4.44 16.35
N SER A 167 -2.66 3.34 15.62
CA SER A 167 -2.95 3.29 14.18
C SER A 167 -4.45 3.46 13.92
N GLU A 168 -4.81 4.19 12.87
CA GLU A 168 -6.18 4.40 12.43
C GLU A 168 -6.39 3.77 11.05
N VAL A 169 -7.52 3.09 10.87
CA VAL A 169 -7.98 2.59 9.57
C VAL A 169 -9.29 3.26 9.20
N GLN A 170 -9.46 3.52 7.91
CA GLN A 170 -10.68 4.07 7.34
C GLN A 170 -11.40 3.01 6.51
N TYR A 171 -12.66 2.82 6.83
CA TYR A 171 -13.61 2.00 6.09
C TYR A 171 -14.40 2.89 5.14
N GLU A 172 -14.62 2.40 3.94
CA GLU A 172 -15.51 2.99 2.94
C GLU A 172 -16.63 2.00 2.68
N CYS A 173 -17.87 2.45 2.84
CA CYS A 173 -19.04 1.62 2.57
C CYS A 173 -19.25 1.46 1.05
N GLU A 174 -19.81 0.32 0.65
CA GLU A 174 -20.29 0.09 -0.72
C GLU A 174 -21.39 1.10 -1.10
N ASP A 175 -21.55 1.35 -2.40
CA ASP A 175 -22.59 2.24 -2.92
C ASP A 175 -23.98 1.87 -2.39
N GLY A 176 -24.72 2.87 -1.90
CA GLY A 176 -26.04 2.68 -1.27
C GLY A 176 -25.99 2.40 0.24
N TYR A 177 -24.80 2.33 0.83
CA TYR A 177 -24.59 2.24 2.27
C TYR A 177 -23.82 3.44 2.81
N THR A 178 -24.07 3.77 4.08
CA THR A 178 -23.35 4.81 4.82
C THR A 178 -23.13 4.36 6.27
N ALA A 179 -22.13 4.95 6.92
CA ALA A 179 -21.85 4.72 8.33
C ALA A 179 -21.73 6.05 9.10
N HIS A 180 -22.09 6.03 10.39
CA HIS A 180 -21.97 7.18 11.29
C HIS A 180 -20.51 7.52 11.64
N THR A 181 -19.68 6.49 11.73
CA THR A 181 -18.22 6.60 11.83
C THR A 181 -17.64 5.85 10.63
N GLU A 182 -16.48 6.26 10.14
CA GLU A 182 -15.76 5.53 9.08
C GLU A 182 -14.42 5.02 9.60
N LYS A 183 -14.08 5.30 10.85
CA LYS A 183 -12.73 5.10 11.39
C LYS A 183 -12.73 4.12 12.54
N SER A 184 -11.67 3.33 12.63
CA SER A 184 -11.36 2.52 13.79
C SER A 184 -9.90 2.69 14.17
N VAL A 185 -9.63 2.79 15.46
CA VAL A 185 -8.30 3.05 16.02
C VAL A 185 -7.84 1.83 16.81
N CYS A 186 -6.59 1.45 16.65
CA CYS A 186 -5.97 0.41 17.44
C CYS A 186 -5.61 0.93 18.84
N ILE A 187 -6.21 0.36 19.88
CA ILE A 187 -5.98 0.72 21.29
C ILE A 187 -5.59 -0.54 22.06
N GLN A 188 -4.34 -0.61 22.51
CA GLN A 188 -3.84 -1.68 23.39
C GLN A 188 -4.21 -3.09 22.89
N GLY A 189 -3.92 -3.36 21.61
CA GLY A 189 -4.15 -4.65 20.97
C GLY A 189 -5.58 -4.89 20.47
N ASN A 190 -6.50 -3.97 20.71
CA ASN A 190 -7.89 -4.09 20.29
C ASN A 190 -8.31 -2.90 19.41
N TRP A 191 -9.06 -3.18 18.35
CA TRP A 191 -9.69 -2.13 17.56
C TRP A 191 -10.84 -1.49 18.33
N THR A 192 -10.98 -0.17 18.25
CA THR A 192 -12.23 0.50 18.65
C THR A 192 -13.40 -0.03 17.82
N PRO A 193 -14.65 0.12 18.29
CA PRO A 193 -15.82 -0.31 17.55
C PRO A 193 -15.75 0.12 16.07
N VAL A 194 -15.85 -0.87 15.19
CA VAL A 194 -15.84 -0.66 13.74
C VAL A 194 -17.19 -0.18 13.26
N PRO A 195 -17.25 0.53 12.13
CA PRO A 195 -18.51 1.01 11.62
C PRO A 195 -19.43 -0.11 11.15
N THR A 196 -20.72 0.22 11.14
CA THR A 196 -21.74 -0.60 10.49
C THR A 196 -22.27 0.17 9.30
N CYS A 197 -22.05 -0.37 8.11
CA CYS A 197 -22.61 0.18 6.88
C CYS A 197 -24.09 -0.19 6.83
N THR A 198 -24.95 0.83 6.79
CA THR A 198 -26.41 0.68 6.73
C THR A 198 -26.96 1.35 5.50
N TYR A 199 -28.11 0.89 5.01
CA TYR A 199 -28.77 1.53 3.87
C TYR A 199 -29.00 3.01 4.12
N PHE A 200 -28.96 3.79 3.04
CA PHE A 200 -29.52 5.13 3.03
C PHE A 200 -30.43 5.30 1.81
N CYS A 201 -31.27 6.31 1.87
CA CYS A 201 -32.08 6.73 0.75
C CYS A 201 -31.69 8.15 0.34
N ALA A 202 -31.55 8.39 -0.95
CA ALA A 202 -31.35 9.72 -1.51
C ALA A 202 -32.64 10.17 -2.22
N VAL A 203 -33.17 11.30 -1.80
CA VAL A 203 -34.37 11.92 -2.39
C VAL A 203 -33.92 13.20 -3.07
N ASN A 204 -33.84 13.18 -4.40
CA ASN A 204 -33.59 14.38 -5.16
C ASN A 204 -34.89 15.19 -5.26
N THR A 205 -34.93 16.36 -4.60
CA THR A 205 -36.10 17.23 -4.61
C THR A 205 -36.32 17.92 -5.95
N ASP A 206 -35.28 18.01 -6.79
CA ASP A 206 -35.36 18.63 -8.11
C ASP A 206 -36.09 17.74 -9.13
N ASP A 207 -36.12 16.42 -8.87
CA ASP A 207 -36.79 15.44 -9.73
C ASP A 207 -38.30 15.36 -9.47
N ASN A 208 -38.81 16.00 -8.40
CA ASN A 208 -40.22 15.99 -8.04
C ASN A 208 -40.79 17.42 -7.89
N PRO A 209 -41.69 17.87 -8.79
CA PRO A 209 -42.22 19.24 -8.77
C PRO A 209 -43.12 19.55 -7.56
N GLU A 210 -43.55 18.54 -6.79
CA GLU A 210 -44.29 18.77 -5.53
C GLU A 210 -43.39 19.30 -4.40
N TYR A 211 -42.07 19.09 -4.47
CA TYR A 211 -41.11 19.47 -3.44
C TYR A 211 -40.46 20.83 -3.69
N ILE A 212 -40.06 21.51 -2.62
CA ILE A 212 -39.19 22.68 -2.72
C ILE A 212 -37.79 22.18 -3.10
N SER A 213 -37.26 22.69 -4.22
CA SER A 213 -35.92 22.39 -4.72
C SER A 213 -34.85 22.85 -3.72
N VAL A 214 -34.24 21.87 -3.05
CA VAL A 214 -33.11 22.03 -2.13
C VAL A 214 -31.98 21.04 -2.45
N GLY A 215 -32.07 20.34 -3.58
CA GLY A 215 -31.17 19.28 -3.99
C GLY A 215 -31.49 17.92 -3.35
N THR A 216 -30.45 17.11 -3.12
CA THR A 216 -30.58 15.73 -2.61
C THR A 216 -30.66 15.70 -1.08
N VAL A 217 -31.75 15.14 -0.56
CA VAL A 217 -31.95 14.85 0.86
C VAL A 217 -31.58 13.40 1.14
N TYR A 218 -30.58 13.18 2.00
CA TYR A 218 -30.19 11.86 2.48
C TYR A 218 -30.96 11.47 3.74
N ILE A 219 -31.48 10.24 3.78
CA ILE A 219 -32.30 9.71 4.87
C ILE A 219 -31.71 8.36 5.29
N GLU A 220 -31.34 8.23 6.56
CA GLU A 220 -30.81 6.97 7.11
C GLU A 220 -31.88 5.88 7.15
N ASN A 221 -31.47 4.61 7.10
CA ASN A 221 -32.43 3.50 7.21
C ASN A 221 -33.25 3.57 8.51
N GLY A 222 -34.58 3.54 8.41
CA GLY A 222 -35.50 3.67 9.53
C GLY A 222 -35.77 5.11 9.97
N GLU A 223 -35.04 6.09 9.45
CA GLU A 223 -35.27 7.51 9.71
C GLU A 223 -36.48 8.02 8.92
N GLU A 224 -37.22 8.97 9.51
CA GLU A 224 -38.26 9.75 8.84
C GLU A 224 -37.87 11.22 8.84
N LYS A 225 -37.73 11.82 7.64
CA LYS A 225 -37.50 13.25 7.45
C LYS A 225 -38.73 13.93 6.86
N ARG A 226 -38.85 15.23 7.12
CA ARG A 226 -39.85 16.09 6.48
C ARG A 226 -39.20 16.76 5.28
N VAL A 227 -39.84 16.63 4.13
CA VAL A 227 -39.46 17.33 2.90
C VAL A 227 -40.57 18.34 2.60
N ASP A 228 -40.21 19.62 2.56
CA ASP A 228 -41.16 20.70 2.36
C ASP A 228 -41.71 20.70 0.94
N CYS A 229 -43.01 20.95 0.83
CA CYS A 229 -43.72 20.96 -0.43
C CYS A 229 -43.99 22.39 -0.92
N VAL A 230 -44.12 22.55 -2.23
CA VAL A 230 -44.50 23.83 -2.84
C VAL A 230 -45.90 24.21 -2.36
N LYS A 231 -46.05 25.41 -1.79
CA LYS A 231 -47.33 25.85 -1.21
C LYS A 231 -48.37 26.09 -2.32
N PRO A 232 -49.59 25.55 -2.19
CA PRO A 232 -50.66 25.79 -3.17
C PRO A 232 -51.20 27.23 -3.13
N SER A 233 -51.04 27.96 -2.01
CA SER A 233 -51.41 29.37 -1.91
C SER A 233 -50.56 30.14 -0.88
N ARG A 234 -50.55 31.47 -0.98
CA ARG A 234 -49.83 32.37 -0.05
C ARG A 234 -50.32 32.26 1.41
N PHE A 235 -51.56 31.80 1.61
CA PHE A 235 -52.19 31.64 2.92
C PHE A 235 -52.18 30.19 3.43
N SER A 236 -51.58 29.27 2.67
CA SER A 236 -51.51 27.85 3.06
C SER A 236 -50.55 27.66 4.23
N LEU A 237 -50.99 26.84 5.20
CA LEU A 237 -50.16 26.30 6.28
C LEU A 237 -48.94 25.55 5.68
N GLU A 238 -47.91 25.31 6.48
CA GLU A 238 -46.75 24.50 6.06
C GLU A 238 -47.20 23.11 5.57
N HIS A 239 -46.89 22.79 4.31
CA HIS A 239 -47.13 21.50 3.68
C HIS A 239 -45.81 20.76 3.57
N TYR A 240 -45.80 19.50 3.99
CA TYR A 240 -44.61 18.65 3.89
C TYR A 240 -45.02 17.21 3.62
N SER A 241 -44.13 16.48 2.96
CA SER A 241 -44.18 15.02 2.89
C SER A 241 -43.30 14.45 4.01
N LYS A 242 -43.82 13.46 4.73
CA LYS A 242 -43.01 12.56 5.55
C LYS A 242 -42.40 11.52 4.64
N VAL A 243 -41.07 11.47 4.64
CA VAL A 243 -40.30 10.54 3.82
C VAL A 243 -39.48 9.65 4.73
N ARG A 244 -39.62 8.34 4.57
CA ARG A 244 -38.94 7.31 5.36
C ARG A 244 -38.08 6.44 4.45
N CYS A 245 -36.91 6.07 4.93
CA CYS A 245 -36.10 5.05 4.27
C CYS A 245 -36.34 3.68 4.92
N ILE A 246 -36.68 2.67 4.13
CA ILE A 246 -36.85 1.28 4.59
C ILE A 246 -36.02 0.36 3.71
N ASN A 247 -34.90 -0.13 4.24
CA ASN A 247 -33.93 -1.00 3.57
C ASN A 247 -33.52 -0.49 2.18
N GLY A 248 -33.20 0.82 2.09
CA GLY A 248 -32.81 1.49 0.85
C GLY A 248 -33.99 1.89 -0.05
N ARG A 249 -35.23 1.61 0.35
CA ARG A 249 -36.44 2.05 -0.36
C ARG A 249 -37.03 3.32 0.26
N VAL A 250 -37.29 4.32 -0.57
CA VAL A 250 -38.01 5.53 -0.18
C VAL A 250 -39.50 5.23 -0.07
N GLU A 251 -40.08 5.47 1.10
CA GLU A 251 -41.53 5.56 1.31
C GLU A 251 -41.90 7.00 1.64
N ALA A 252 -42.70 7.63 0.77
CA ALA A 252 -43.12 9.01 0.94
C ALA A 252 -44.65 9.10 1.07
N THR A 253 -45.10 9.93 2.00
CA THR A 253 -46.50 10.34 2.08
C THR A 253 -46.81 11.43 1.04
N LYS A 254 -48.09 11.69 0.78
CA LYS A 254 -48.49 12.84 -0.04
C LYS A 254 -48.19 14.14 0.68
N CYS A 255 -47.97 15.21 -0.08
CA CYS A 255 -47.83 16.56 0.43
C CYS A 255 -49.13 17.04 1.09
N CYS A 256 -49.12 17.19 2.40
CA CYS A 256 -50.28 17.63 3.18
C CYS A 256 -49.86 18.58 4.31
N SER A 257 -50.82 19.33 4.83
CA SER A 257 -50.64 20.18 6.02
C SER A 257 -50.44 19.35 7.29
N ARG A 258 -49.87 19.96 8.32
CA ARG A 258 -49.68 19.32 9.63
C ARG A 258 -50.98 18.74 10.23
N VAL A 259 -52.12 19.39 9.98
CA VAL A 259 -53.43 18.96 10.51
C VAL A 259 -53.90 17.68 9.82
N GLU A 260 -53.72 17.59 8.51
CA GLU A 260 -54.09 16.41 7.72
C GLU A 260 -53.23 15.20 8.07
N HIS A 261 -51.93 15.41 8.32
CA HIS A 261 -51.05 14.34 8.82
C HIS A 261 -51.51 13.77 10.16
N ALA A 262 -52.08 14.61 11.05
CA ALA A 262 -52.58 14.17 12.35
C ALA A 262 -53.91 13.40 12.24
N ALA A 263 -54.75 13.77 11.27
CA ALA A 263 -56.03 13.10 11.02
C ALA A 263 -55.88 11.68 10.44
N VAL A 264 -54.80 11.42 9.68
CA VAL A 264 -54.51 10.10 9.08
C VAL A 264 -53.88 9.11 10.07
N SER A 265 -53.29 9.59 11.17
CA SER A 265 -52.62 8.76 12.19
C SER A 265 -53.51 8.23 13.33
N VAL A 266 -54.81 8.53 13.31
CA VAL A 266 -55.77 8.00 14.30
C VAL A 266 -56.40 6.72 13.74
N PRO A 267 -56.17 5.54 14.34
CA PRO A 267 -56.90 4.34 13.93
C PRO A 267 -58.36 4.49 14.35
N LEU A 268 -59.28 4.10 13.46
CA LEU A 268 -60.69 3.86 13.80
C LEU A 268 -60.81 2.68 14.78
#